data_AF-A0A957L662-F1
#
_entry.id   AF-A0A957L662-F1
#
_cell.length_a   1.000
_cell.length_b   1.000
_cell.length_c   1.000
_cell.angle_alpha   90.00
_cell.angle_beta   90.00
_cell.angle_gamma   90.00
#
_symmetry.space_group_name_H-M   'P 1'
#
loop_
_entity.id
_entity.type
_entity.pdbx_description
1 polymer ?
#
loop_
_entity_poly.entity_id
_entity_poly.type
_entity_poly.pdbx_seq_one_letter_code
_entity_poly.pdbx_strand_id
1 'polypeptide(L)'
;MVQSNRAHPLFSRLGCSSALLLVLILGGYLYLRGGGPFSPGHLSGAEKPGTSLGGFTSHLAFEQQCNKCHQAWLGIEATRCETCHEDVSDQRLASTGLHGKFSDVVHCQSCHTEHEGAEAEITHFDFALFDHARLTSFSLAKHGLDYDGSPLACAGCHLEGDYTAAAVDCVACHQQADGAFMAEHDRLFGPDCLACHDGVDAMSDFDHDTQFVLAGQHTTLDCLACHVDQHYGDIATECSGCHEEPALHAGQFGLDCARCHQEDAWQPARLQQHTFPLDHGDEGEQDCLVCHEAAYTEVTCYGCHAHQEEEMRTYHLAIDIVEFEDCIACHPTGIRDEVEVRNE
;
A
#
# COMPACT_ATOMS: atom_id res chain seq x y z
N MET A 1 58.81 4.80 -75.54
CA MET A 1 57.50 4.72 -74.85
C MET A 1 57.35 5.98 -74.00
N VAL A 2 56.51 6.93 -74.41
CA VAL A 2 56.15 8.11 -73.59
C VAL A 2 54.66 7.97 -73.29
N GLN A 3 54.32 7.57 -72.07
CA GLN A 3 52.94 7.54 -71.58
C GLN A 3 52.50 9.00 -71.35
N SER A 4 51.57 9.48 -72.18
CA SER A 4 50.90 10.76 -71.93
C SER A 4 49.94 10.60 -70.75
N ASN A 5 50.24 11.26 -69.64
CA ASN A 5 49.37 11.38 -68.47
C ASN A 5 48.16 12.26 -68.85
N ARG A 6 47.08 11.66 -69.34
CA ARG A 6 45.82 12.38 -69.56
C ARG A 6 45.11 12.54 -68.21
N ALA A 7 45.12 13.76 -67.67
CA ALA A 7 44.35 14.08 -66.48
C ALA A 7 42.85 13.80 -66.72
N HIS A 8 42.20 13.17 -65.74
CA HIS A 8 40.78 12.81 -65.82
C HIS A 8 39.93 14.08 -66.10
N PRO A 9 38.98 14.05 -67.06
CA PRO A 9 38.24 15.23 -67.52
C PRO A 9 37.47 15.98 -66.40
N LEU A 10 37.15 15.27 -65.30
CA LEU A 10 36.50 15.80 -64.10
C LEU A 10 37.35 16.83 -63.33
N PHE A 11 38.68 16.75 -63.40
CA PHE A 11 39.60 17.68 -62.72
C PHE A 11 40.20 18.74 -63.64
N SER A 12 39.64 18.89 -64.84
CA SER A 12 39.98 20.00 -65.72
C SER A 12 39.46 21.31 -65.13
N ARG A 13 40.13 22.44 -65.42
CA ARG A 13 39.68 23.78 -64.97
C ARG A 13 38.23 24.07 -65.38
N LEU A 14 37.84 23.64 -66.58
CA LEU A 14 36.45 23.72 -67.06
C LEU A 14 35.50 22.85 -66.25
N GLY A 15 35.89 21.62 -65.90
CA GLY A 15 35.12 20.73 -65.02
C GLY A 15 34.88 21.35 -63.64
N CYS A 16 35.93 21.87 -63.00
CA CYS A 16 35.81 22.52 -61.69
C CYS A 16 34.94 23.77 -61.73
N SER A 17 35.12 24.65 -62.72
CA SER A 17 34.30 25.87 -62.85
C SER A 17 32.83 25.56 -63.11
N SER A 18 32.54 24.53 -63.92
CA SER A 18 31.17 24.10 -64.20
C SER A 18 30.49 23.52 -62.96
N ALA A 19 31.21 22.71 -62.19
CA ALA A 19 30.71 22.16 -60.93
C ALA A 19 30.42 23.26 -59.91
N LEU A 20 31.31 24.24 -59.77
CA LEU A 20 31.12 25.38 -58.86
C LEU A 20 29.89 26.21 -59.26
N LEU A 21 29.71 26.47 -60.56
CA LEU A 21 28.56 27.20 -61.09
C LEU A 21 27.26 26.45 -60.81
N LEU A 22 27.25 25.13 -60.99
CA LEU A 22 26.10 24.28 -60.70
C LEU A 22 25.73 24.33 -59.22
N VAL A 23 26.72 24.24 -58.31
CA VAL A 23 26.51 24.34 -56.86
C VAL A 23 25.97 25.70 -56.46
N LEU A 24 26.48 26.79 -57.05
CA LEU A 24 25.99 28.14 -56.77
C LEU A 24 24.57 28.37 -57.30
N ILE A 25 24.25 27.87 -58.49
CA ILE A 25 22.89 27.96 -59.06
C ILE A 25 21.91 27.12 -58.24
N LEU A 26 22.27 25.88 -57.90
CA LEU A 26 21.43 24.99 -57.11
C LEU A 26 21.26 25.52 -55.69
N GLY A 27 22.34 25.99 -55.05
CA GLY A 27 22.29 26.60 -53.72
C GLY A 27 21.47 27.88 -53.69
N GLY A 28 21.64 28.76 -54.68
CA GLY A 28 20.83 29.97 -54.83
C GLY A 28 19.36 29.67 -55.11
N TYR A 29 19.07 28.67 -55.95
CA TYR A 29 17.72 28.21 -56.23
C TYR A 29 17.03 27.64 -54.98
N LEU A 30 17.73 26.77 -54.22
CA LEU A 30 17.23 26.20 -52.97
C LEU A 30 17.02 27.27 -51.89
N TYR A 31 17.92 28.24 -51.79
CA TYR A 31 17.81 29.39 -50.89
C TYR A 31 16.59 30.27 -51.21
N LEU A 32 16.35 30.57 -52.49
CA LEU A 32 15.22 31.41 -52.94
C LEU A 32 13.86 30.69 -52.88
N ARG A 33 13.83 29.37 -53.01
CA ARG A 33 12.60 28.55 -53.00
C ARG A 33 12.28 27.95 -51.63
N GLY A 34 13.06 28.26 -50.59
CA GLY A 34 12.74 27.90 -49.20
C GLY A 34 12.72 26.39 -48.93
N GLY A 35 13.54 25.59 -49.61
CA GLY A 35 13.67 24.16 -49.29
C GLY A 35 12.45 23.27 -49.58
N GLY A 36 11.43 23.76 -50.28
CA GLY A 36 10.21 23.01 -50.66
C GLY A 36 10.39 21.56 -51.20
N PRO A 37 11.46 21.21 -51.97
CA PRO A 37 11.67 19.82 -52.36
C PRO A 37 12.05 18.86 -51.22
N PHE A 38 12.29 19.37 -50.02
CA PHE A 38 12.57 18.59 -48.80
C PHE A 38 11.49 18.78 -47.72
N SER A 39 10.32 19.31 -48.08
CA SER A 39 9.21 19.45 -47.14
C SER A 39 8.62 18.08 -46.80
N PRO A 40 8.57 17.67 -45.51
CA PRO A 40 8.07 16.35 -45.13
C PRO A 40 6.56 16.17 -45.34
N GLY A 41 5.80 17.25 -45.49
CA GLY A 41 4.34 17.26 -45.55
C GLY A 41 3.75 18.55 -44.98
N HIS A 42 2.42 18.67 -44.98
CA HIS A 42 1.73 19.77 -44.29
C HIS A 42 1.78 19.58 -42.78
N LEU A 43 1.86 20.68 -42.04
CA LEU A 43 1.72 20.66 -40.58
C LEU A 43 0.25 20.56 -40.17
N SER A 44 0.00 20.07 -38.97
CA SER A 44 -1.34 19.97 -38.39
C SER A 44 -1.97 21.33 -38.12
N GLY A 45 -3.25 21.44 -38.48
CA GLY A 45 -4.14 22.55 -38.17
C GLY A 45 -4.91 22.35 -36.87
N ALA A 46 -4.65 21.28 -36.10
CA ALA A 46 -5.32 21.03 -34.83
C ALA A 46 -5.11 22.22 -33.87
N GLU A 47 -6.22 22.73 -33.32
CA GLU A 47 -6.20 23.85 -32.39
C GLU A 47 -7.19 23.60 -31.23
N LYS A 48 -6.87 24.19 -30.08
CA LYS A 48 -7.81 24.28 -28.96
C LYS A 48 -8.51 25.65 -29.04
N PRO A 49 -9.85 25.70 -29.20
CA PRO A 49 -10.57 26.96 -29.34
C PRO A 49 -10.27 27.94 -28.20
N GLY A 50 -9.92 29.17 -28.55
CA GLY A 50 -9.62 30.23 -27.58
C GLY A 50 -8.20 30.21 -27.00
N THR A 51 -7.35 29.26 -27.40
CA THR A 51 -5.95 29.19 -26.98
C THR A 51 -5.03 29.69 -28.08
N SER A 52 -4.05 30.53 -27.74
CA SER A 52 -2.93 30.88 -28.61
C SER A 52 -1.63 30.72 -27.83
N LEU A 53 -0.67 30.01 -28.44
CA LEU A 53 0.63 29.74 -27.86
C LEU A 53 1.71 30.39 -28.74
N GLY A 54 2.58 31.20 -28.15
CA GLY A 54 3.61 31.94 -28.90
C GLY A 54 3.07 32.84 -30.03
N GLY A 55 1.78 33.21 -29.98
CA GLY A 55 1.11 34.03 -30.99
C GLY A 55 0.49 33.27 -32.18
N PHE A 56 0.45 31.93 -32.13
CA PHE A 56 -0.18 31.09 -33.15
C PHE A 56 -1.34 30.29 -32.54
N THR A 57 -2.31 29.85 -33.36
CA THR A 57 -3.44 29.00 -32.92
C THR A 57 -3.20 27.52 -33.24
N SER A 58 -2.44 27.24 -34.31
CA SER A 58 -2.04 25.89 -34.72
C SER A 58 -0.66 25.90 -35.39
N HIS A 59 -0.06 24.73 -35.57
CA HIS A 59 1.23 24.60 -36.28
C HIS A 59 1.14 25.00 -37.75
N LEU A 60 0.00 24.72 -38.41
CA LEU A 60 -0.28 25.14 -39.78
C LEU A 60 -0.09 26.65 -40.00
N ALA A 61 -0.37 27.48 -38.99
CA ALA A 61 -0.21 28.93 -39.07
C ALA A 61 1.24 29.40 -39.32
N PHE A 62 2.23 28.54 -39.10
CA PHE A 62 3.64 28.83 -39.34
C PHE A 62 4.35 27.73 -40.16
N GLU A 63 3.63 27.02 -41.03
CA GLU A 63 4.15 25.89 -41.84
C GLU A 63 5.41 26.22 -42.67
N GLN A 64 5.61 27.48 -43.05
CA GLN A 64 6.76 27.93 -43.84
C GLN A 64 7.98 28.30 -42.99
N GLN A 65 7.86 28.28 -41.67
CA GLN A 65 8.89 28.69 -40.71
C GLN A 65 9.53 27.47 -40.04
N CYS A 66 10.16 26.59 -40.83
CA CYS A 66 10.70 25.31 -40.35
C CYS A 66 11.67 25.46 -39.16
N ASN A 67 12.38 26.60 -39.08
CA ASN A 67 13.33 26.90 -38.02
C ASN A 67 12.70 27.18 -36.64
N LYS A 68 11.37 27.26 -36.57
CA LYS A 68 10.63 27.33 -35.30
C LYS A 68 10.77 26.03 -34.51
N CYS A 69 10.78 24.89 -35.20
CA CYS A 69 10.90 23.57 -34.59
C CYS A 69 12.27 22.92 -34.85
N HIS A 70 12.86 23.16 -36.02
CA HIS A 70 14.14 22.56 -36.40
C HIS A 70 15.34 23.50 -36.22
N GLN A 71 16.37 22.99 -35.57
CA GLN A 71 17.71 23.56 -35.60
C GLN A 71 18.51 22.99 -36.77
N ALA A 72 19.23 23.86 -37.47
CA ALA A 72 20.09 23.46 -38.57
C ALA A 72 21.09 22.38 -38.11
N TRP A 73 21.15 21.27 -38.85
CA TRP A 73 22.04 20.11 -38.63
C TRP A 73 21.78 19.26 -37.37
N LEU A 74 21.05 19.78 -36.38
CA LEU A 74 20.76 19.10 -35.12
C LEU A 74 19.36 18.48 -35.07
N GLY A 75 18.43 18.94 -35.91
CA GLY A 75 17.06 18.42 -35.92
C GLY A 75 16.17 19.13 -34.91
N ILE A 76 15.32 18.38 -34.22
CA ILE A 76 14.30 18.92 -33.29
C ILE A 76 14.87 18.84 -31.87
N GLU A 77 14.67 19.90 -31.08
CA GLU A 77 15.05 19.97 -29.66
C GLU A 77 13.82 20.38 -28.83
N ALA A 78 13.67 19.81 -27.64
CA ALA A 78 12.53 20.07 -26.74
C ALA A 78 12.30 21.58 -26.48
N THR A 79 13.39 22.34 -26.34
CA THR A 79 13.37 23.79 -26.07
C THR A 79 12.61 24.60 -27.13
N ARG A 80 12.58 24.12 -28.38
CA ARG A 80 11.85 24.75 -29.49
C ARG A 80 10.34 24.66 -29.28
N CYS A 81 9.86 23.47 -28.88
CA CYS A 81 8.46 23.23 -28.55
C CYS A 81 8.05 24.01 -27.30
N GLU A 82 8.88 23.93 -26.25
CA GLU A 82 8.65 24.54 -24.94
C GLU A 82 8.63 26.07 -24.96
N THR A 83 9.13 26.71 -26.02
CA THR A 83 9.03 28.19 -26.17
C THR A 83 7.58 28.65 -26.33
N CYS A 84 6.70 27.81 -26.88
CA CYS A 84 5.27 28.08 -26.99
C CYS A 84 4.47 27.28 -25.96
N HIS A 85 4.90 26.06 -25.65
CA HIS A 85 4.29 25.16 -24.69
C HIS A 85 4.95 25.29 -23.31
N GLU A 86 4.91 26.49 -22.74
CA GLU A 86 5.55 26.81 -21.46
C GLU A 86 4.97 25.96 -20.31
N ASP A 87 3.65 25.71 -20.33
CA ASP A 87 2.96 24.85 -19.36
C ASP A 87 3.46 23.39 -19.38
N VAL A 88 3.80 22.88 -20.56
CA VAL A 88 4.40 21.55 -20.73
C VAL A 88 5.84 21.55 -20.21
N SER A 89 6.60 22.63 -20.45
CA SER A 89 7.94 22.80 -19.89
C SER A 89 7.89 22.78 -18.36
N ASP A 90 6.95 23.51 -17.76
CA ASP A 90 6.73 23.54 -16.31
C ASP A 90 6.40 22.16 -15.76
N GLN A 91 5.47 21.43 -16.38
CA GLN A 91 5.14 20.04 -16.00
C GLN A 91 6.38 19.13 -16.04
N ARG A 92 7.15 19.19 -17.12
CA ARG A 92 8.35 18.38 -17.30
C ARG A 92 9.42 18.69 -16.26
N LEU A 93 9.67 19.97 -15.99
CA LEU A 93 10.70 20.43 -15.06
C LEU A 93 10.32 20.22 -13.60
N ALA A 94 9.04 20.41 -13.25
CA ALA A 94 8.53 20.20 -11.90
C ALA A 94 8.16 18.73 -11.62
N SER A 95 8.21 17.86 -12.63
CA SER A 95 7.75 16.45 -12.54
C SER A 95 6.28 16.34 -12.09
N THR A 96 5.46 17.30 -12.51
CA THR A 96 4.02 17.39 -12.23
C THR A 96 3.20 17.17 -13.50
N GLY A 97 1.92 16.83 -13.36
CA GLY A 97 1.05 16.55 -14.50
C GLY A 97 1.52 15.34 -15.32
N LEU A 98 0.90 15.13 -16.48
CA LEU A 98 1.17 13.93 -17.28
C LEU A 98 2.60 13.94 -17.86
N HIS A 99 3.07 15.08 -18.36
CA HIS A 99 4.42 15.23 -18.92
C HIS A 99 5.54 15.17 -17.88
N GLY A 100 5.23 15.34 -16.60
CA GLY A 100 6.20 15.17 -15.52
C GLY A 100 6.37 13.71 -15.06
N LYS A 101 5.44 12.82 -15.43
CA LYS A 101 5.42 11.42 -14.97
C LYS A 101 6.04 10.43 -15.95
N PHE A 102 6.16 10.79 -17.22
CA PHE A 102 6.78 9.92 -18.23
C PHE A 102 8.31 10.00 -18.22
N SER A 103 8.96 8.89 -18.58
CA SER A 103 10.43 8.77 -18.55
C SER A 103 11.14 9.35 -19.79
N ASP A 104 10.46 9.47 -20.93
CA ASP A 104 11.02 10.05 -22.16
C ASP A 104 10.13 11.21 -22.68
N VAL A 105 10.31 12.36 -22.05
CA VAL A 105 9.50 13.58 -22.26
C VAL A 105 10.29 14.70 -22.93
N VAL A 106 11.53 14.41 -23.33
CA VAL A 106 12.40 15.34 -24.07
C VAL A 106 12.30 15.13 -25.59
N HIS A 107 11.79 13.99 -26.03
CA HIS A 107 11.49 13.71 -27.44
C HIS A 107 9.99 13.84 -27.69
N CYS A 108 9.48 15.08 -27.70
CA CYS A 108 8.06 15.37 -27.85
C CYS A 108 7.45 14.65 -29.06
N GLN A 109 8.19 14.56 -30.16
CA GLN A 109 7.76 13.94 -31.41
C GLN A 109 7.51 12.44 -31.35
N SER A 110 7.95 11.76 -30.28
CA SER A 110 7.67 10.34 -30.10
C SER A 110 6.20 10.08 -29.78
N CYS A 111 5.50 11.07 -29.23
CA CYS A 111 4.07 11.02 -28.94
C CYS A 111 3.29 12.08 -29.76
N HIS A 112 3.93 13.21 -30.06
CA HIS A 112 3.37 14.31 -30.84
C HIS A 112 3.95 14.33 -32.26
N THR A 113 3.47 13.43 -33.10
CA THR A 113 3.95 13.29 -34.49
C THR A 113 3.37 14.40 -35.36
N GLU A 114 4.25 15.11 -36.05
CA GLU A 114 3.89 16.17 -36.98
C GLU A 114 4.19 15.75 -38.44
N HIS A 115 3.71 16.52 -39.42
CA HIS A 115 3.80 16.28 -40.86
C HIS A 115 2.84 15.21 -41.41
N GLU A 116 1.80 14.87 -40.66
CA GLU A 116 0.79 13.90 -41.09
C GLU A 116 -0.39 14.56 -41.84
N GLY A 117 -0.38 15.88 -41.99
CA GLY A 117 -1.36 16.64 -42.76
C GLY A 117 -2.12 17.67 -41.94
N ALA A 118 -2.80 18.59 -42.63
CA ALA A 118 -3.50 19.72 -42.01
C ALA A 118 -4.65 19.30 -41.07
N GLU A 119 -5.23 18.12 -41.28
CA GLU A 119 -6.34 17.58 -40.47
C GLU A 119 -5.88 16.54 -39.44
N ALA A 120 -4.57 16.24 -39.37
CA ALA A 120 -4.06 15.21 -38.46
C ALA A 120 -4.06 15.70 -37.01
N GLU A 121 -4.48 14.85 -36.08
CA GLU A 121 -4.21 15.07 -34.65
C GLU A 121 -2.76 14.70 -34.38
N ILE A 122 -2.03 15.57 -33.68
CA ILE A 122 -0.59 15.40 -33.47
C ILE A 122 -0.31 14.33 -32.42
N THR A 123 -1.20 14.19 -31.44
CA THR A 123 -0.99 13.31 -30.27
C THR A 123 -1.40 11.88 -30.59
N HIS A 124 -0.41 11.05 -30.88
CA HIS A 124 -0.56 9.60 -31.02
C HIS A 124 0.05 8.92 -29.80
N PHE A 125 -0.71 8.87 -28.72
CA PHE A 125 -0.31 8.17 -27.51
C PHE A 125 -1.25 7.00 -27.24
N ASP A 126 -0.69 5.80 -27.15
CA ASP A 126 -1.43 4.66 -26.65
C ASP A 126 -1.46 4.74 -25.11
N PHE A 127 -2.53 5.32 -24.58
CA PHE A 127 -2.78 5.41 -23.15
C PHE A 127 -2.83 4.04 -22.47
N ALA A 128 -2.97 2.93 -23.22
CA ALA A 128 -2.84 1.58 -22.67
C ALA A 128 -1.45 1.28 -22.08
N LEU A 129 -0.43 2.06 -22.44
CA LEU A 129 0.93 1.91 -21.89
C LEU A 129 1.17 2.74 -20.61
N PHE A 130 0.18 3.52 -20.15
CA PHE A 130 0.31 4.25 -18.88
C PHE A 130 0.13 3.32 -17.69
N ASP A 131 1.25 2.97 -17.04
CA ASP A 131 1.30 2.13 -15.85
C ASP A 131 0.94 2.94 -14.59
N HIS A 132 -0.33 2.92 -14.20
CA HIS A 132 -0.82 3.61 -13.00
C HIS A 132 -0.14 3.09 -11.73
N ALA A 133 0.07 1.78 -11.60
CA ALA A 133 0.68 1.21 -10.39
C ALA A 133 2.08 1.80 -10.16
N ARG A 134 2.88 1.91 -11.24
CA ARG A 134 4.23 2.45 -11.15
C ARG A 134 4.27 3.98 -11.02
N LEU A 135 3.36 4.70 -11.66
CA LEU A 135 3.45 6.16 -11.79
C LEU A 135 2.63 6.92 -10.73
N THR A 136 1.58 6.31 -10.20
CA THR A 136 0.65 6.91 -9.24
C THR A 136 0.49 6.09 -7.96
N SER A 137 1.17 4.94 -7.84
CA SER A 137 1.03 4.00 -6.71
C SER A 137 -0.40 3.47 -6.54
N PHE A 138 -1.23 3.56 -7.58
CA PHE A 138 -2.58 3.02 -7.63
C PHE A 138 -2.68 2.05 -8.80
N SER A 139 -2.98 0.79 -8.53
CA SER A 139 -3.05 -0.28 -9.52
C SER A 139 -4.44 -0.37 -10.15
N LEU A 140 -4.50 -0.48 -11.48
CA LEU A 140 -5.75 -0.74 -12.18
C LEU A 140 -6.12 -2.23 -12.25
N ALA A 141 -5.40 -3.12 -11.58
CA ALA A 141 -5.63 -4.56 -11.68
C ALA A 141 -7.06 -4.99 -11.27
N LYS A 142 -7.70 -4.27 -10.33
CA LYS A 142 -9.11 -4.44 -9.97
C LYS A 142 -10.05 -3.37 -10.53
N HIS A 143 -9.52 -2.39 -11.25
CA HIS A 143 -10.23 -1.22 -11.78
C HIS A 143 -10.21 -1.16 -13.32
N GLY A 144 -10.04 -2.31 -13.99
CA GLY A 144 -10.08 -2.40 -15.45
C GLY A 144 -11.49 -2.53 -16.04
N LEU A 145 -12.47 -2.90 -15.21
CA LEU A 145 -13.87 -3.05 -15.59
C LEU A 145 -14.75 -2.29 -14.60
N ASP A 146 -15.89 -1.78 -15.07
CA ASP A 146 -16.97 -1.23 -14.25
C ASP A 146 -17.79 -2.37 -13.60
N TYR A 147 -18.68 -2.03 -12.68
CA TYR A 147 -19.58 -2.96 -11.99
C TYR A 147 -20.53 -3.71 -12.94
N ASP A 148 -20.83 -3.14 -14.11
CA ASP A 148 -21.61 -3.80 -15.14
C ASP A 148 -20.77 -4.74 -16.05
N GLY A 149 -19.47 -4.84 -15.79
CA GLY A 149 -18.51 -5.64 -16.53
C GLY A 149 -17.99 -5.00 -17.82
N SER A 150 -18.36 -3.75 -18.12
CA SER A 150 -17.81 -2.99 -19.25
C SER A 150 -16.39 -2.50 -18.95
N PRO A 151 -15.49 -2.34 -19.95
CA PRO A 151 -14.17 -1.78 -19.73
C PRO A 151 -14.23 -0.35 -19.21
N LEU A 152 -13.49 -0.06 -18.14
CA LEU A 152 -13.43 1.27 -17.56
C LEU A 152 -12.61 2.19 -18.50
N ALA A 153 -13.27 3.22 -19.05
CA ALA A 153 -12.58 4.25 -19.82
C ALA A 153 -11.92 5.28 -18.89
N CYS A 154 -10.91 6.02 -19.37
CA CYS A 154 -10.23 7.04 -18.57
C CYS A 154 -11.20 8.06 -17.97
N ALA A 155 -12.21 8.47 -18.76
CA ALA A 155 -13.25 9.42 -18.34
C ALA A 155 -14.23 8.84 -17.29
N GLY A 156 -14.20 7.53 -17.03
CA GLY A 156 -14.94 6.89 -15.95
C GLY A 156 -14.38 7.24 -14.57
N CYS A 157 -13.07 7.49 -14.47
CA CYS A 157 -12.42 7.93 -13.22
C CYS A 157 -12.03 9.42 -13.27
N HIS A 158 -11.53 9.89 -14.41
CA HIS A 158 -11.03 11.26 -14.59
C HIS A 158 -12.11 12.16 -15.18
N LEU A 159 -12.88 12.76 -14.28
CA LEU A 159 -14.02 13.58 -14.63
C LEU A 159 -13.58 14.93 -15.21
N GLU A 160 -14.32 15.42 -16.20
CA GLU A 160 -14.10 16.73 -16.85
C GLU A 160 -12.69 16.95 -17.44
N GLY A 161 -11.93 15.87 -17.65
CA GLY A 161 -10.54 15.93 -18.11
C GLY A 161 -9.54 16.31 -17.01
N ASP A 162 -9.92 16.25 -15.74
CA ASP A 162 -9.01 16.38 -14.61
C ASP A 162 -8.35 15.02 -14.30
N TYR A 163 -7.04 14.96 -14.55
CA TYR A 163 -6.22 13.76 -14.35
C TYR A 163 -5.46 13.76 -13.02
N THR A 164 -5.85 14.60 -12.06
CA THR A 164 -5.30 14.56 -10.71
C THR A 164 -5.97 13.50 -9.86
N ALA A 165 -5.26 12.97 -8.86
CA ALA A 165 -5.84 11.99 -7.93
C ALA A 165 -7.03 12.56 -7.14
N ALA A 166 -7.02 13.86 -6.85
CA ALA A 166 -8.10 14.55 -6.14
C ALA A 166 -9.41 14.64 -6.93
N ALA A 167 -9.36 14.45 -8.25
CA ALA A 167 -10.55 14.45 -9.10
C ALA A 167 -11.31 13.12 -9.07
N VAL A 168 -10.71 12.06 -8.54
CA VAL A 168 -11.32 10.73 -8.46
C VAL A 168 -12.16 10.65 -7.19
N ASP A 169 -13.48 10.45 -7.35
CA ASP A 169 -14.40 10.27 -6.23
C ASP A 169 -14.71 8.79 -6.01
N CYS A 170 -13.98 8.16 -5.09
CA CYS A 170 -14.13 6.76 -4.74
C CYS A 170 -15.54 6.46 -4.20
N VAL A 171 -16.05 7.31 -3.31
CA VAL A 171 -17.34 7.09 -2.64
C VAL A 171 -18.48 7.15 -3.65
N ALA A 172 -18.46 8.14 -4.55
CA ALA A 172 -19.51 8.30 -5.56
C ALA A 172 -19.65 7.09 -6.49
N CYS A 173 -18.54 6.41 -6.79
CA CYS A 173 -18.53 5.19 -7.59
C CYS A 173 -18.93 3.96 -6.75
N HIS A 174 -18.20 3.68 -5.66
CA HIS A 174 -18.37 2.45 -4.89
C HIS A 174 -19.71 2.35 -4.15
N GLN A 175 -20.37 3.47 -3.83
CA GLN A 175 -21.71 3.47 -3.26
C GLN A 175 -22.78 2.84 -4.18
N GLN A 176 -22.51 2.77 -5.50
CA GLN A 176 -23.42 2.15 -6.45
C GLN A 176 -23.46 0.62 -6.30
N ALA A 177 -22.34 0.03 -5.89
CA ALA A 177 -22.24 -1.39 -5.60
C ALA A 177 -22.76 -1.73 -4.21
N ASP A 178 -22.30 -1.01 -3.18
CA ASP A 178 -22.77 -1.17 -1.80
C ASP A 178 -22.72 0.15 -1.02
N GLY A 179 -23.79 0.93 -1.13
CA GLY A 179 -23.90 2.21 -0.44
C GLY A 179 -24.00 2.09 1.08
N ALA A 180 -24.50 0.98 1.62
CA ALA A 180 -24.61 0.80 3.07
C ALA A 180 -23.22 0.54 3.68
N PHE A 181 -22.43 -0.34 3.04
CA PHE A 181 -21.05 -0.56 3.41
C PHE A 181 -20.22 0.72 3.30
N MET A 182 -20.27 1.40 2.15
CA MET A 182 -19.46 2.60 1.93
C MET A 182 -19.78 3.73 2.91
N ALA A 183 -21.07 3.92 3.26
CA ALA A 183 -21.45 4.93 4.23
C ALA A 183 -20.91 4.63 5.64
N GLU A 184 -20.90 3.38 6.07
CA GLU A 184 -20.33 3.01 7.37
C GLU A 184 -18.80 3.04 7.34
N HIS A 185 -18.19 2.60 6.23
CA HIS A 185 -16.74 2.61 6.06
C HIS A 185 -16.18 4.04 6.09
N ASP A 186 -16.78 4.97 5.34
CA ASP A 186 -16.42 6.40 5.38
C ASP A 186 -16.63 7.00 6.79
N ARG A 187 -17.68 6.60 7.50
CA ARG A 187 -17.94 7.06 8.87
C ARG A 187 -16.87 6.57 9.87
N LEU A 188 -16.36 5.35 9.71
CA LEU A 188 -15.38 4.75 10.61
C LEU A 188 -13.95 5.20 10.30
N PHE A 189 -13.58 5.26 9.01
CA PHE A 189 -12.19 5.45 8.57
C PHE A 189 -11.94 6.80 7.88
N GLY A 190 -12.99 7.52 7.51
CA GLY A 190 -12.89 8.81 6.82
C GLY A 190 -12.71 8.69 5.30
N PRO A 191 -12.57 9.82 4.59
CA PRO A 191 -12.61 9.86 3.13
C PRO A 191 -11.26 9.64 2.45
N ASP A 192 -10.15 9.54 3.20
CA ASP A 192 -8.80 9.37 2.63
C ASP A 192 -8.54 7.92 2.21
N CYS A 193 -9.24 7.50 1.15
CA CYS A 193 -9.25 6.12 0.67
C CYS A 193 -7.83 5.63 0.33
N LEU A 194 -7.00 6.52 -0.25
CA LEU A 194 -5.65 6.19 -0.71
C LEU A 194 -4.63 6.00 0.42
N ALA A 195 -5.00 6.32 1.68
CA ALA A 195 -4.18 5.95 2.83
C ALA A 195 -4.06 4.43 3.00
N CYS A 196 -5.04 3.67 2.51
CA CYS A 196 -5.11 2.21 2.66
C CYS A 196 -5.35 1.46 1.35
N HIS A 197 -6.07 2.06 0.39
CA HIS A 197 -6.41 1.44 -0.89
C HIS A 197 -5.43 1.87 -1.99
N ASP A 198 -4.77 0.88 -2.58
CA ASP A 198 -3.80 1.03 -3.67
C ASP A 198 -4.32 0.46 -4.99
N GLY A 199 -5.62 0.21 -5.10
CA GLY A 199 -6.29 -0.31 -6.30
C GLY A 199 -6.17 -1.83 -6.51
N VAL A 200 -5.39 -2.52 -5.66
CA VAL A 200 -5.52 -3.97 -5.42
C VAL A 200 -6.02 -4.29 -4.02
N ASP A 201 -6.28 -3.25 -3.22
CA ASP A 201 -6.69 -3.28 -1.82
C ASP A 201 -5.64 -3.96 -0.94
N ALA A 202 -4.45 -3.34 -0.77
CA ALA A 202 -3.38 -3.85 0.10
C ALA A 202 -3.82 -4.35 1.49
N MET A 203 -4.91 -3.81 2.04
CA MET A 203 -5.49 -4.22 3.32
C MET A 203 -6.43 -5.43 3.24
N SER A 204 -6.97 -5.79 2.08
CA SER A 204 -7.83 -6.99 1.94
C SER A 204 -7.06 -8.29 2.08
N ASP A 205 -5.76 -8.25 1.78
CA ASP A 205 -4.84 -9.40 1.88
C ASP A 205 -3.76 -9.19 2.96
N PHE A 206 -3.94 -8.23 3.88
CA PHE A 206 -2.99 -7.97 4.96
C PHE A 206 -2.98 -9.14 5.95
N ASP A 207 -1.83 -9.82 6.01
CA ASP A 207 -1.61 -10.96 6.90
C ASP A 207 -1.21 -10.49 8.31
N HIS A 208 -2.20 -10.49 9.21
CA HIS A 208 -2.01 -10.19 10.62
C HIS A 208 -1.08 -11.21 11.31
N ASP A 209 -0.98 -12.46 10.83
CA ASP A 209 -0.19 -13.52 11.48
C ASP A 209 1.30 -13.19 11.54
N THR A 210 1.77 -12.28 10.68
CA THR A 210 3.14 -11.79 10.71
C THR A 210 3.46 -10.89 11.92
N GLN A 211 2.43 -10.31 12.55
CA GLN A 211 2.55 -9.37 13.68
C GLN A 211 1.82 -9.89 14.93
N PHE A 212 0.54 -10.22 14.80
CA PHE A 212 -0.34 -10.72 15.84
C PHE A 212 -1.40 -11.64 15.22
N VAL A 213 -1.34 -12.93 15.53
CA VAL A 213 -2.29 -13.93 15.01
C VAL A 213 -3.67 -13.64 15.58
N LEU A 214 -4.63 -13.29 14.71
CA LEU A 214 -6.01 -13.11 15.12
C LEU A 214 -6.66 -14.48 15.32
N ALA A 215 -6.84 -14.86 16.58
CA ALA A 215 -7.45 -16.13 16.97
C ALA A 215 -8.47 -15.93 18.11
N GLY A 216 -9.34 -16.94 18.26
CA GLY A 216 -10.49 -16.90 19.17
C GLY A 216 -11.34 -15.64 18.98
N GLN A 217 -11.60 -14.92 20.07
CA GLN A 217 -12.49 -13.75 20.05
C GLN A 217 -11.90 -12.55 19.29
N HIS A 218 -10.57 -12.49 19.11
CA HIS A 218 -9.91 -11.41 18.37
C HIS A 218 -10.28 -11.41 16.88
N THR A 219 -10.71 -12.55 16.32
CA THR A 219 -11.08 -12.68 14.89
C THR A 219 -12.31 -11.87 14.48
N THR A 220 -13.10 -11.43 15.45
CA THR A 220 -14.37 -10.72 15.20
C THR A 220 -14.31 -9.24 15.56
N LEU A 221 -13.14 -8.76 15.99
CA LEU A 221 -12.95 -7.37 16.35
C LEU A 221 -12.90 -6.47 15.12
N ASP A 222 -13.55 -5.32 15.21
CA ASP A 222 -13.39 -4.26 14.23
C ASP A 222 -11.95 -3.71 14.30
N CYS A 223 -11.42 -3.21 13.17
CA CYS A 223 -10.04 -2.72 13.08
C CYS A 223 -9.72 -1.68 14.16
N LEU A 224 -10.66 -0.77 14.44
CA LEU A 224 -10.51 0.32 15.42
C LEU A 224 -10.57 -0.13 16.88
N ALA A 225 -10.93 -1.39 17.16
CA ALA A 225 -10.84 -1.95 18.50
C ALA A 225 -9.37 -2.06 18.96
N CYS A 226 -8.45 -2.28 18.01
CA CYS A 226 -7.00 -2.34 18.26
C CYS A 226 -6.29 -1.09 17.71
N HIS A 227 -6.62 -0.67 16.48
CA HIS A 227 -6.00 0.45 15.76
C HIS A 227 -6.69 1.78 16.08
N VAL A 228 -6.58 2.20 17.34
CA VAL A 228 -7.16 3.46 17.83
C VAL A 228 -6.60 4.64 17.04
N ASP A 229 -7.48 5.59 16.69
CA ASP A 229 -7.15 6.78 15.90
C ASP A 229 -6.43 6.46 14.56
N GLN A 230 -6.70 5.28 13.99
CA GLN A 230 -6.11 4.82 12.72
C GLN A 230 -4.58 4.63 12.82
N HIS A 231 -4.07 4.32 14.02
CA HIS A 231 -2.67 3.97 14.20
C HIS A 231 -2.46 2.46 13.97
N TYR A 232 -1.83 2.13 12.83
CA TYR A 232 -1.66 0.73 12.40
C TYR A 232 -0.33 0.07 12.80
N GLY A 233 0.56 0.79 13.50
CA GLY A 233 1.86 0.29 13.96
C GLY A 233 1.98 0.26 15.48
N ASP A 234 3.04 -0.36 15.97
CA ASP A 234 3.51 -0.28 17.37
C ASP A 234 2.45 -0.60 18.46
N ILE A 235 1.50 -1.49 18.15
CA ILE A 235 0.52 -2.01 19.12
C ILE A 235 1.16 -3.14 19.92
N ALA A 236 0.99 -3.13 21.24
CA ALA A 236 1.42 -4.21 22.10
C ALA A 236 0.72 -5.53 21.75
N THR A 237 1.47 -6.62 21.67
CA THR A 237 0.96 -7.94 21.28
C THR A 237 0.82 -8.89 22.47
N GLU A 238 1.34 -8.51 23.63
CA GLU A 238 1.13 -9.23 24.88
C GLU A 238 -0.28 -9.00 25.42
N CYS A 239 -0.88 -10.02 26.04
CA CYS A 239 -2.24 -9.94 26.59
C CYS A 239 -2.43 -8.71 27.50
N SER A 240 -1.42 -8.45 28.35
CA SER A 240 -1.43 -7.32 29.28
C SER A 240 -1.36 -5.92 28.65
N GLY A 241 -0.99 -5.84 27.36
CA GLY A 241 -1.00 -4.60 26.60
C GLY A 241 -2.41 -4.08 26.33
N CYS A 242 -3.40 -4.98 26.29
CA CYS A 242 -4.80 -4.66 26.03
C CYS A 242 -5.73 -5.03 27.20
N HIS A 243 -5.38 -6.06 27.97
CA HIS A 243 -6.19 -6.59 29.07
C HIS A 243 -5.52 -6.36 30.41
N GLU A 244 -6.19 -5.65 31.31
CA GLU A 244 -5.68 -5.40 32.65
C GLU A 244 -5.72 -6.66 33.52
N GLU A 245 -4.73 -6.82 34.40
CA GLU A 245 -4.70 -7.91 35.36
C GLU A 245 -5.86 -7.77 36.38
N PRO A 246 -6.75 -8.76 36.52
CA PRO A 246 -7.84 -8.69 37.47
C PRO A 246 -7.36 -8.67 38.92
N ALA A 247 -8.01 -7.86 39.77
CA ALA A 247 -7.67 -7.76 41.20
C ALA A 247 -7.74 -9.10 41.94
N LEU A 248 -8.59 -10.03 41.50
CA LEU A 248 -8.71 -11.38 42.09
C LEU A 248 -7.41 -12.19 41.99
N HIS A 249 -6.55 -11.92 40.99
CA HIS A 249 -5.24 -12.58 40.86
C HIS A 249 -4.26 -12.12 41.93
N ALA A 250 -4.44 -10.94 42.50
CA ALA A 250 -3.58 -10.35 43.53
C ALA A 250 -2.06 -10.42 43.19
N GLY A 251 -1.72 -10.32 41.90
CA GLY A 251 -0.34 -10.39 41.40
C GLY A 251 0.33 -11.76 41.52
N GLN A 252 -0.41 -12.83 41.81
CA GLN A 252 0.17 -14.15 42.09
C GLN A 252 0.61 -14.91 40.82
N PHE A 253 0.05 -14.57 39.66
CA PHE A 253 0.26 -15.35 38.43
C PHE A 253 1.16 -14.65 37.41
N GLY A 254 1.48 -13.37 37.61
CA GLY A 254 2.20 -12.55 36.65
C GLY A 254 1.36 -12.27 35.38
N LEU A 255 2.03 -11.86 34.30
CA LEU A 255 1.38 -11.44 33.04
C LEU A 255 1.34 -12.53 31.96
N ASP A 256 1.69 -13.76 32.31
CA ASP A 256 1.61 -14.91 31.40
C ASP A 256 0.20 -15.52 31.43
N CYS A 257 -0.75 -14.77 30.86
CA CYS A 257 -2.18 -15.07 30.88
C CYS A 257 -2.51 -16.42 30.21
N ALA A 258 -1.75 -16.79 29.18
CA ALA A 258 -1.93 -18.01 28.40
C ALA A 258 -1.65 -19.30 29.18
N ARG A 259 -1.09 -19.21 30.40
CA ARG A 259 -0.94 -20.36 31.30
C ARG A 259 -2.26 -20.94 31.77
N CYS A 260 -3.31 -20.11 31.81
CA CYS A 260 -4.61 -20.50 32.35
C CYS A 260 -5.77 -20.15 31.40
N HIS A 261 -5.65 -19.06 30.65
CA HIS A 261 -6.70 -18.54 29.79
C HIS A 261 -6.42 -18.86 28.33
N GLN A 262 -7.50 -18.86 27.52
CA GLN A 262 -7.43 -19.07 26.09
C GLN A 262 -8.01 -17.86 25.36
N GLU A 263 -7.59 -17.66 24.11
CA GLU A 263 -8.04 -16.54 23.28
C GLU A 263 -9.54 -16.61 22.93
N ASP A 264 -10.14 -17.81 23.04
CA ASP A 264 -11.58 -18.02 22.86
C ASP A 264 -12.40 -17.45 24.03
N ALA A 265 -11.86 -17.49 25.26
CA ALA A 265 -12.52 -17.00 26.46
C ALA A 265 -11.58 -16.95 27.68
N TRP A 266 -11.82 -15.97 28.55
CA TRP A 266 -11.19 -15.92 29.87
C TRP A 266 -11.66 -17.03 30.82
N GLN A 267 -12.87 -17.58 30.62
CA GLN A 267 -13.40 -18.67 31.43
C GLN A 267 -13.97 -19.79 30.56
N PRO A 268 -13.82 -21.07 30.97
CA PRO A 268 -13.13 -21.52 32.18
C PRO A 268 -11.60 -21.41 32.05
N ALA A 269 -10.95 -20.92 33.11
CA ALA A 269 -9.50 -20.92 33.20
C ALA A 269 -9.01 -22.28 33.74
N ARG A 270 -7.94 -22.82 33.19
CA ARG A 270 -7.39 -24.12 33.61
C ARG A 270 -5.91 -24.00 33.92
N LEU A 271 -5.57 -24.10 35.20
CA LEU A 271 -4.18 -24.10 35.64
C LEU A 271 -3.55 -25.48 35.37
N GLN A 272 -2.57 -25.54 34.48
CA GLN A 272 -1.91 -26.81 34.10
C GLN A 272 -1.04 -27.40 35.21
N GLN A 273 -0.55 -26.56 36.13
CA GLN A 273 0.31 -26.96 37.24
C GLN A 273 0.03 -26.11 38.48
N HIS A 274 -0.28 -26.78 39.58
CA HIS A 274 -0.50 -26.17 40.89
C HIS A 274 0.53 -26.71 41.89
N THR A 275 0.95 -25.90 42.87
CA THR A 275 1.97 -26.31 43.86
C THR A 275 1.48 -27.44 44.76
N PHE A 276 0.20 -27.42 45.10
CA PHE A 276 -0.48 -28.52 45.79
C PHE A 276 -1.11 -29.48 44.76
N PRO A 277 -0.89 -30.80 44.85
CA PRO A 277 -1.50 -31.76 43.92
C PRO A 277 -3.01 -31.64 43.97
N LEU A 278 -3.68 -31.34 42.85
CA LEU A 278 -5.15 -31.20 42.82
C LEU A 278 -5.86 -32.54 42.57
N ASP A 279 -5.10 -33.58 42.23
CA ASP A 279 -5.57 -34.93 41.91
C ASP A 279 -5.50 -35.90 43.09
N HIS A 280 -5.44 -35.40 44.33
CA HIS A 280 -5.32 -36.20 45.56
C HIS A 280 -6.63 -36.83 46.05
N GLY A 281 -7.63 -36.93 45.17
CA GLY A 281 -8.94 -37.53 45.44
C GLY A 281 -9.67 -37.89 44.15
N ASP A 282 -10.78 -38.62 44.26
CA ASP A 282 -11.49 -39.19 43.11
C ASP A 282 -12.50 -38.23 42.43
N GLU A 283 -12.54 -36.95 42.81
CA GLU A 283 -13.61 -36.03 42.41
C GLU A 283 -13.31 -35.18 41.15
N GLY A 284 -12.13 -35.34 40.52
CA GLY A 284 -11.78 -34.64 39.28
C GLY A 284 -11.47 -33.14 39.48
N GLU A 285 -11.54 -32.36 38.40
CA GLU A 285 -11.20 -30.93 38.41
C GLU A 285 -12.20 -30.11 39.25
N GLN A 286 -11.67 -29.34 40.21
CA GLN A 286 -12.46 -28.46 41.10
C GLN A 286 -12.28 -26.98 40.73
N ASP A 287 -13.28 -26.16 41.05
CA ASP A 287 -13.16 -24.70 40.96
C ASP A 287 -12.11 -24.20 41.98
N CYS A 288 -11.27 -23.26 41.57
CA CYS A 288 -10.26 -22.65 42.43
C CYS A 288 -10.86 -22.04 43.71
N LEU A 289 -12.07 -21.48 43.62
CA LEU A 289 -12.79 -20.85 44.73
C LEU A 289 -13.24 -21.84 45.82
N VAL A 290 -13.16 -23.15 45.55
CA VAL A 290 -13.40 -24.18 46.56
C VAL A 290 -12.33 -24.12 47.67
N CYS A 291 -11.06 -23.88 47.31
CA CYS A 291 -9.96 -23.77 48.27
C CYS A 291 -9.58 -22.31 48.56
N HIS A 292 -9.80 -21.41 47.59
CA HIS A 292 -9.43 -20.00 47.65
C HIS A 292 -10.67 -19.10 47.76
N GLU A 293 -11.35 -19.14 48.90
CA GLU A 293 -12.65 -18.48 49.08
C GLU A 293 -12.59 -16.94 48.95
N ALA A 294 -11.53 -16.32 49.45
CA ALA A 294 -11.39 -14.86 49.49
C ALA A 294 -10.27 -14.32 48.59
N ALA A 295 -9.12 -15.01 48.53
CA ALA A 295 -7.98 -14.66 47.68
C ALA A 295 -7.17 -15.91 47.34
N TYR A 296 -6.49 -15.93 46.19
CA TYR A 296 -5.62 -17.06 45.82
C TYR A 296 -4.38 -17.23 46.72
N THR A 297 -4.06 -16.23 47.55
CA THR A 297 -3.03 -16.32 48.58
C THR A 297 -3.52 -16.99 49.87
N GLU A 298 -4.83 -17.15 50.02
CA GLU A 298 -5.47 -17.73 51.19
C GLU A 298 -6.01 -19.10 50.82
N VAL A 299 -5.73 -20.11 51.64
CA VAL A 299 -6.18 -21.49 51.41
C VAL A 299 -6.95 -21.97 52.63
N THR A 300 -8.12 -22.57 52.40
CA THR A 300 -8.84 -23.34 53.41
C THR A 300 -8.81 -24.82 53.06
N CYS A 301 -8.50 -25.65 54.05
CA CYS A 301 -8.65 -27.11 53.95
C CYS A 301 -10.00 -27.59 54.52
N TYR A 302 -10.75 -26.67 55.13
CA TYR A 302 -12.09 -26.91 55.67
C TYR A 302 -13.11 -26.65 54.55
N GLY A 303 -14.04 -27.59 54.32
CA GLY A 303 -15.13 -27.41 53.35
C GLY A 303 -15.13 -28.35 52.13
N CYS A 304 -14.04 -29.08 51.83
CA CYS A 304 -13.98 -29.99 50.67
C CYS A 304 -14.48 -31.41 50.99
N HIS A 305 -13.90 -32.09 52.00
CA HIS A 305 -14.23 -33.49 52.33
C HIS A 305 -14.44 -33.72 53.83
N ALA A 306 -15.47 -33.11 54.40
CA ALA A 306 -15.85 -33.29 55.81
C ALA A 306 -14.74 -32.98 56.84
N HIS A 307 -13.69 -32.24 56.46
CA HIS A 307 -12.79 -31.61 57.41
C HIS A 307 -13.55 -30.49 58.13
N GLN A 308 -14.20 -30.82 59.24
CA GLN A 308 -14.70 -29.83 60.19
C GLN A 308 -13.63 -29.60 61.26
N GLU A 309 -13.43 -28.35 61.66
CA GLU A 309 -12.39 -27.97 62.62
C GLU A 309 -12.45 -28.80 63.92
N GLU A 310 -13.64 -29.00 64.47
CA GLU A 310 -13.83 -29.76 65.72
C GLU A 310 -13.54 -31.26 65.54
N GLU A 311 -13.89 -31.82 64.38
CA GLU A 311 -13.63 -33.22 64.06
C GLU A 311 -12.13 -33.45 63.89
N MET A 312 -11.44 -32.61 63.11
CA MET A 312 -10.00 -32.72 62.89
C MET A 312 -9.23 -32.52 64.18
N ARG A 313 -9.62 -31.55 65.02
CA ARG A 313 -9.05 -31.37 66.35
C ARG A 313 -9.19 -32.62 67.21
N THR A 314 -10.37 -33.25 67.20
CA THR A 314 -10.62 -34.47 67.98
C THR A 314 -9.72 -35.63 67.53
N TYR A 315 -9.55 -35.80 66.21
CA TYR A 315 -8.69 -36.85 65.66
C TYR A 315 -7.21 -36.61 65.96
N HIS A 316 -6.67 -35.41 65.72
CA HIS A 316 -5.25 -35.10 65.96
C HIS A 316 -4.88 -35.20 67.45
N LEU A 317 -5.74 -34.73 68.36
CA LEU A 317 -5.52 -34.86 69.80
C LEU A 317 -5.56 -36.32 70.28
N ALA A 318 -6.32 -37.19 69.62
CA ALA A 318 -6.37 -38.62 69.96
C ALA A 318 -5.07 -39.37 69.61
N ILE A 319 -4.22 -38.79 68.76
CA ILE A 319 -2.91 -39.31 68.38
C ILE A 319 -1.75 -38.41 68.87
N ASP A 320 -2.01 -37.61 69.91
CA ASP A 320 -1.02 -36.73 70.57
C ASP A 320 -0.39 -35.64 69.67
N ILE A 321 -1.07 -35.24 68.57
CA ILE A 321 -0.68 -34.08 67.75
C ILE A 321 -1.46 -32.85 68.22
N VAL A 322 -0.75 -31.86 68.75
CA VAL A 322 -1.33 -30.64 69.35
C VAL A 322 -1.16 -29.37 68.52
N GLU A 323 -0.24 -29.38 67.55
CA GLU A 323 -0.04 -28.30 66.56
C GLU A 323 -0.37 -28.90 65.18
N PHE A 324 -1.55 -28.58 64.65
CA PHE A 324 -2.09 -29.17 63.41
C PHE A 324 -2.76 -28.13 62.50
N GLU A 325 -2.56 -26.85 62.79
CA GLU A 325 -3.13 -25.73 62.04
C GLU A 325 -2.48 -25.59 60.65
N ASP A 326 -1.21 -25.96 60.50
CA ASP A 326 -0.53 -26.02 59.19
C ASP A 326 -0.68 -27.41 58.58
N CYS A 327 -1.87 -27.66 58.01
CA CYS A 327 -2.24 -28.95 57.43
C CYS A 327 -1.18 -29.48 56.44
N ILE A 328 -0.60 -28.61 55.61
CA ILE A 328 0.30 -28.97 54.51
C ILE A 328 1.68 -29.40 55.04
N ALA A 329 2.09 -28.96 56.23
CA ALA A 329 3.33 -29.41 56.86
C ALA A 329 3.33 -30.92 57.15
N CYS A 330 2.14 -31.48 57.44
CA CYS A 330 1.96 -32.91 57.72
C CYS A 330 1.26 -33.67 56.58
N HIS A 331 0.51 -32.99 55.71
CA HIS A 331 -0.21 -33.58 54.58
C HIS A 331 0.16 -32.86 53.26
N PRO A 332 1.43 -32.90 52.82
CA PRO A 332 1.86 -32.22 51.61
C PRO A 332 1.16 -32.70 50.33
N THR A 333 0.59 -33.91 50.30
CA THR A 333 -0.17 -34.42 49.15
C THR A 333 -1.68 -34.46 49.37
N GLY A 334 -2.21 -34.01 50.51
CA GLY A 334 -3.64 -34.01 50.83
C GLY A 334 -4.26 -35.39 51.13
N ILE A 335 -3.45 -36.44 51.13
CA ILE A 335 -3.79 -37.82 51.49
C ILE A 335 -3.69 -37.98 53.02
N ARG A 336 -4.63 -38.76 53.59
CA ARG A 336 -4.57 -39.15 55.00
C ARG A 336 -3.36 -40.04 55.28
N ASP A 337 -2.84 -39.97 56.51
CA ASP A 337 -1.79 -40.87 57.00
C ASP A 337 -0.45 -40.81 56.22
N GLU A 338 -0.11 -39.66 55.60
CA GLU A 338 1.13 -39.47 54.83
C GLU A 338 2.41 -39.51 55.68
N VAL A 339 2.33 -39.05 56.93
CA VAL A 339 3.48 -38.95 57.82
C VAL A 339 3.35 -40.01 58.90
N GLU A 340 4.29 -40.96 58.92
CA GLU A 340 4.42 -41.91 60.02
C GLU A 340 4.74 -41.13 61.30
N VAL A 341 3.85 -41.23 62.30
CA VAL A 341 4.07 -40.70 63.65
C VAL A 341 5.34 -41.36 64.21
N ARG A 342 6.49 -40.66 64.15
CA ARG A 342 7.70 -41.09 64.88
C ARG A 342 7.45 -40.82 66.35
N ASN A 343 6.93 -41.83 67.04
CA ASN A 343 6.93 -41.90 68.50
C ASN A 343 8.39 -41.95 68.96
N GLU A 344 8.94 -40.82 69.42
CA GLU A 344 10.19 -40.78 70.22
C GLU A 344 9.91 -40.97 71.71
#